data_AF-A0A0G4LAE1-F1
#
_entry.id   AF-A0A0G4LAE1-F1
#
_cell.length_a   1.000
_cell.length_b   1.000
_cell.length_c   1.000
_cell.angle_alpha   90.00
_cell.angle_beta   90.00
_cell.angle_gamma   90.00
#
_symmetry.space_group_name_H-M   'P 1'
#
loop_
_entity.id
_entity.type
_entity.pdbx_description
1 polymer ?
#
loop_
_entity_poly.entity_id
_entity_poly.type
_entity_poly.pdbx_seq_one_letter_code
_entity_poly.pdbx_strand_id
1 'polypeptide(L)'
;GVVYECLGFHSLPAFSTGGTIHLVVNNQIGFTTDPRFARSTAYCTDIAKAIDAPVFHVNADDVEAVNFVCQMAADWRAEFQQDVIVDLVCYRKHGHNETDQPSFTQPLMYKRIQSHKSQIAIYVDKLIKDGTFTKEDVEEHKQWVWGMLEESFTKSKEYQPTSKEWTTSAWNGFKSPKELATE
;
A
#
# COMPACT_ATOMS: atom_id res chain seq x y z
N GLY A 1 17.80 -9.22 4.49
CA GLY A 1 17.75 -10.31 5.49
C GLY A 1 16.45 -10.27 6.25
N VAL A 2 16.18 -9.16 6.95
CA VAL A 2 15.09 -9.07 7.93
C VAL A 2 13.71 -9.56 7.47
N VAL A 3 13.30 -9.34 6.21
CA VAL A 3 12.00 -9.87 5.73
C VAL A 3 11.94 -11.39 5.81
N TYR A 4 13.00 -12.08 5.39
CA TYR A 4 13.09 -13.55 5.48
C TYR A 4 13.07 -14.01 6.94
N GLU A 5 13.84 -13.35 7.80
CA GLU A 5 13.92 -13.67 9.22
C GLU A 5 12.58 -13.49 9.93
N CYS A 6 11.86 -12.39 9.65
CA CYS A 6 10.53 -12.13 10.18
C CYS A 6 9.51 -13.17 9.71
N LEU A 7 9.53 -13.55 8.43
CA LEU A 7 8.66 -14.62 7.93
C LEU A 7 8.96 -15.94 8.64
N GLY A 8 10.23 -16.24 8.96
CA GLY A 8 10.61 -17.43 9.73
C GLY A 8 10.00 -17.51 11.14
N PHE A 9 9.46 -16.41 11.67
CA PHE A 9 8.77 -16.39 12.96
C PHE A 9 7.28 -16.72 12.88
N HIS A 10 6.72 -16.90 11.67
CA HIS A 10 5.27 -17.03 11.44
C HIS A 10 4.55 -18.07 12.31
N SER A 11 5.22 -19.20 12.65
CA SER A 11 4.63 -20.30 13.44
C SER A 11 5.39 -20.62 14.73
N LEU A 12 6.33 -19.77 15.17
CA LEU A 12 7.06 -20.02 16.41
C LEU A 12 6.18 -19.68 17.63
N PRO A 13 6.12 -20.53 18.69
CA PRO A 13 5.17 -20.37 19.80
C PRO A 13 5.15 -19.03 20.52
N ALA A 14 6.30 -18.33 20.60
CA ALA A 14 6.42 -17.06 21.30
C ALA A 14 6.43 -15.83 20.37
N PHE A 15 6.34 -16.03 19.06
CA PHE A 15 6.48 -14.96 18.06
C PHE A 15 5.31 -14.91 17.08
N SER A 16 4.58 -16.02 16.89
CA SER A 16 3.45 -16.07 15.98
C SER A 16 2.37 -15.07 16.39
N THR A 17 1.85 -14.36 15.39
CA THR A 17 0.76 -13.36 15.53
C THR A 17 -0.57 -13.86 14.98
N GLY A 18 -0.68 -15.17 14.67
CA GLY A 18 -1.85 -15.76 14.01
C GLY A 18 -1.95 -15.36 12.53
N GLY A 19 -0.81 -15.24 11.85
CA GLY A 19 -0.73 -14.87 10.45
C GLY A 19 -0.72 -13.36 10.19
N THR A 20 0.12 -12.93 9.26
CA THR A 20 0.21 -11.54 8.79
C THR A 20 -0.21 -11.43 7.33
N ILE A 21 -1.03 -10.42 7.01
CA ILE A 21 -1.37 -10.08 5.62
C ILE A 21 -0.29 -9.12 5.11
N HIS A 22 0.45 -9.53 4.09
CA HIS A 22 1.51 -8.72 3.48
C HIS A 22 1.03 -8.15 2.15
N LEU A 23 0.99 -6.84 2.04
CA LEU A 23 0.71 -6.16 0.77
C LEU A 23 2.02 -5.64 0.16
N VAL A 24 2.39 -6.16 -1.00
CA VAL A 24 3.56 -5.69 -1.75
C VAL A 24 3.09 -4.77 -2.87
N VAL A 25 3.41 -3.49 -2.76
CA VAL A 25 3.19 -2.50 -3.83
C VAL A 25 4.27 -2.68 -4.89
N ASN A 26 4.03 -3.58 -5.82
CA ASN A 26 4.96 -3.95 -6.87
C ASN A 26 4.81 -3.02 -8.07
N ASN A 27 5.37 -1.82 -7.92
CA ASN A 27 5.45 -0.82 -8.99
C ASN A 27 6.53 -1.12 -10.05
N GLN A 28 7.14 -2.31 -9.98
CA GLN A 28 8.13 -2.84 -10.92
C GLN A 28 9.44 -2.05 -11.01
N ILE A 29 9.79 -1.24 -10.01
CA ILE A 29 11.06 -0.50 -9.99
C ILE A 29 11.48 -0.08 -8.57
N GLY A 30 12.73 -0.33 -8.19
CA GLY A 30 13.32 0.17 -6.94
C GLY A 30 14.28 1.32 -7.22
N PHE A 31 13.95 2.56 -6.85
CA PHE A 31 14.69 3.76 -7.26
C PHE A 31 14.84 3.84 -8.80
N THR A 32 16.01 3.45 -9.34
CA THR A 32 16.35 3.35 -10.77
C THR A 32 16.67 1.91 -11.20
N THR A 33 16.43 0.91 -10.33
CA THR A 33 16.81 -0.49 -10.57
C THR A 33 15.62 -1.29 -11.09
N ASP A 34 15.82 -1.93 -12.25
CA ASP A 34 14.86 -2.86 -12.86
C ASP A 34 14.79 -4.18 -12.07
N PRO A 35 13.60 -4.79 -11.94
CA PRO A 35 13.38 -6.10 -11.33
C PRO A 35 14.42 -7.17 -11.67
N ARG A 36 14.86 -7.22 -12.93
CA ARG A 36 15.83 -8.21 -13.42
C ARG A 36 17.22 -8.09 -12.79
N PHE A 37 17.53 -6.92 -12.24
CA PHE A 37 18.77 -6.67 -11.50
C PHE A 37 18.56 -6.65 -9.97
N ALA A 38 17.30 -6.72 -9.51
CA ALA A 38 16.96 -6.60 -8.10
C ALA A 38 16.73 -7.95 -7.39
N ARG A 39 16.45 -9.03 -8.15
CA ARG A 39 16.14 -10.35 -7.59
C ARG A 39 16.57 -11.49 -8.52
N SER A 40 16.72 -12.68 -7.95
CA SER A 40 17.15 -13.90 -8.66
C SER A 40 16.00 -14.84 -9.04
N THR A 41 14.75 -14.40 -8.84
CA THR A 41 13.54 -15.18 -9.12
C THR A 41 12.52 -14.31 -9.87
N ALA A 42 11.44 -14.93 -10.37
CA ALA A 42 10.45 -14.24 -11.20
C ALA A 42 9.68 -13.17 -10.41
N TYR A 43 9.20 -13.51 -9.22
CA TYR A 43 8.32 -12.66 -8.43
C TYR A 43 9.06 -12.06 -7.23
N CYS A 44 8.74 -10.81 -6.88
CA CYS A 44 9.27 -10.19 -5.65
C CYS A 44 8.77 -10.88 -4.37
N THR A 45 7.71 -11.66 -4.49
CA THR A 45 7.05 -12.41 -3.41
C THR A 45 7.49 -13.86 -3.30
N ASP A 46 8.45 -14.33 -4.12
CA ASP A 46 8.95 -15.71 -4.04
C ASP A 46 9.54 -16.08 -2.68
N ILE A 47 9.91 -15.08 -1.86
CA ILE A 47 10.34 -15.28 -0.47
C ILE A 47 9.26 -15.92 0.42
N ALA A 48 7.98 -15.75 0.07
CA ALA A 48 6.85 -16.37 0.76
C ALA A 48 6.89 -17.90 0.72
N LYS A 49 7.54 -18.48 -0.31
CA LYS A 49 7.68 -19.92 -0.48
C LYS A 49 8.51 -20.56 0.62
N ALA A 50 9.31 -19.79 1.35
CA ALA A 50 10.07 -20.30 2.50
C ALA A 50 9.17 -20.75 3.66
N ILE A 51 7.92 -20.27 3.70
CA ILE A 51 6.94 -20.57 4.75
C ILE A 51 5.63 -21.14 4.19
N ASP A 52 5.63 -21.56 2.92
CA ASP A 52 4.46 -22.08 2.20
C ASP A 52 3.23 -21.15 2.23
N ALA A 53 3.43 -19.82 2.38
CA ALA A 53 2.35 -18.87 2.40
C ALA A 53 1.76 -18.66 0.98
N PRO A 54 0.43 -18.60 0.81
CA PRO A 54 -0.18 -18.32 -0.48
C PRO A 54 0.17 -16.90 -0.96
N VAL A 55 0.28 -16.77 -2.27
CA VAL A 55 0.56 -15.52 -2.95
C VAL A 55 -0.52 -15.25 -3.98
N PHE A 56 -1.21 -14.12 -3.86
CA PHE A 56 -2.15 -13.64 -4.84
C PHE A 56 -1.52 -12.50 -5.65
N HIS A 57 -1.29 -12.74 -6.94
CA HIS A 57 -0.85 -11.70 -7.87
C HIS A 57 -2.05 -11.04 -8.52
N VAL A 58 -2.16 -9.73 -8.41
CA VAL A 58 -3.32 -8.98 -8.90
C VAL A 58 -2.90 -7.73 -9.67
N ASN A 59 -3.57 -7.48 -10.78
CA ASN A 59 -3.36 -6.27 -11.58
C ASN A 59 -4.04 -5.07 -10.90
N ALA A 60 -3.26 -4.04 -10.57
CA ALA A 60 -3.77 -2.84 -9.91
C ALA A 60 -4.72 -1.99 -10.76
N ASP A 61 -4.76 -2.19 -12.09
CA ASP A 61 -5.74 -1.53 -12.96
C ASP A 61 -7.16 -2.13 -12.83
N ASP A 62 -7.29 -3.33 -12.24
CA ASP A 62 -8.57 -3.97 -11.94
C ASP A 62 -8.87 -3.87 -10.44
N VAL A 63 -9.45 -2.73 -10.04
CA VAL A 63 -9.71 -2.42 -8.63
C VAL A 63 -10.70 -3.39 -7.96
N GLU A 64 -11.61 -4.00 -8.74
CA GLU A 64 -12.56 -5.00 -8.21
C GLU A 64 -11.84 -6.31 -7.91
N ALA A 65 -10.95 -6.75 -8.79
CA ALA A 65 -10.09 -7.91 -8.53
C ALA A 65 -9.17 -7.67 -7.32
N VAL A 66 -8.62 -6.46 -7.17
CA VAL A 66 -7.83 -6.07 -5.99
C VAL A 66 -8.67 -6.19 -4.73
N ASN A 67 -9.89 -5.63 -4.72
CA ASN A 67 -10.79 -5.72 -3.58
C ASN A 67 -11.12 -7.18 -3.21
N PHE A 68 -11.43 -7.99 -4.23
CA PHE A 68 -11.71 -9.42 -4.05
C PHE A 68 -10.53 -10.18 -3.45
N VAL A 69 -9.31 -9.96 -3.96
CA VAL A 69 -8.10 -10.61 -3.45
C VAL A 69 -7.76 -10.15 -2.03
N CYS A 70 -7.95 -8.88 -1.70
CA CYS A 70 -7.77 -8.38 -0.34
C CYS A 70 -8.75 -9.01 0.64
N GLN A 71 -10.02 -9.18 0.24
CA GLN A 71 -11.01 -9.89 1.05
C GLN A 71 -10.61 -11.36 1.24
N MET A 72 -10.20 -12.04 0.17
CA MET A 72 -9.75 -13.43 0.22
C MET A 72 -8.51 -13.61 1.13
N ALA A 73 -7.58 -12.66 1.11
CA ALA A 73 -6.43 -12.66 2.00
C ALA A 73 -6.84 -12.46 3.47
N ALA A 74 -7.80 -11.57 3.73
CA ALA A 74 -8.36 -11.39 5.07
C ALA A 74 -9.05 -12.67 5.57
N ASP A 75 -9.87 -13.30 4.72
CA ASP A 75 -10.56 -14.55 5.04
C ASP A 75 -9.57 -15.70 5.28
N TRP A 76 -8.53 -15.83 4.43
CA TRP A 76 -7.45 -16.81 4.61
C TRP A 76 -6.76 -16.66 5.96
N ARG A 77 -6.34 -15.43 6.30
CA ARG A 77 -5.65 -15.16 7.56
C ARG A 77 -6.58 -15.44 8.74
N ALA A 78 -7.87 -15.11 8.63
CA ALA A 78 -8.85 -15.35 9.69
C ALA A 78 -9.11 -16.86 9.91
N GLU A 79 -9.28 -17.63 8.85
CA GLU A 79 -9.58 -19.07 8.92
C GLU A 79 -8.34 -19.89 9.32
N PHE A 80 -7.22 -19.68 8.63
CA PHE A 80 -6.04 -20.53 8.76
C PHE A 80 -4.99 -20.00 9.74
N GLN A 81 -5.11 -18.74 10.19
CA GLN A 81 -4.15 -18.09 11.09
C GLN A 81 -2.71 -18.15 10.55
N GLN A 82 -2.56 -18.04 9.23
CA GLN A 82 -1.30 -18.10 8.50
C GLN A 82 -1.06 -16.83 7.69
N ASP A 83 0.21 -16.56 7.40
CA ASP A 83 0.62 -15.47 6.54
C ASP A 83 0.06 -15.65 5.13
N VAL A 84 -0.23 -14.53 4.47
CA VAL A 84 -0.70 -14.47 3.08
C VAL A 84 -0.15 -13.20 2.43
N ILE A 85 0.26 -13.32 1.17
CA ILE A 85 0.89 -12.22 0.45
C ILE A 85 -0.01 -11.82 -0.72
N VAL A 86 -0.26 -10.52 -0.84
CA VAL A 86 -0.88 -9.89 -2.01
C VAL A 86 0.20 -9.12 -2.77
N ASP A 87 0.53 -9.59 -3.98
CA ASP A 87 1.40 -8.89 -4.93
C ASP A 87 0.55 -7.98 -5.81
N LEU A 88 0.49 -6.70 -5.45
CA LEU A 88 -0.24 -5.67 -6.20
C LEU A 88 0.65 -5.15 -7.33
N VAL A 89 0.50 -5.73 -8.51
CA VAL A 89 1.28 -5.38 -9.70
C VAL A 89 0.77 -4.06 -10.28
N CYS A 90 1.58 -3.02 -10.16
CA CYS A 90 1.23 -1.66 -10.53
C CYS A 90 2.39 -0.94 -11.23
N TYR A 91 2.35 0.39 -11.26
CA TYR A 91 3.41 1.23 -11.80
C TYR A 91 3.59 2.49 -10.95
N ARG A 92 4.76 3.13 -11.04
CA ARG A 92 5.04 4.42 -10.41
C ARG A 92 4.90 5.54 -11.44
N LYS A 93 3.94 6.46 -11.23
CA LYS A 93 3.64 7.55 -12.18
C LYS A 93 4.79 8.54 -12.34
N HIS A 94 5.46 8.88 -11.24
CA HIS A 94 6.56 9.84 -11.17
C HIS A 94 7.91 9.14 -10.91
N GLY A 95 8.98 9.90 -10.74
CA GLY A 95 10.27 9.39 -10.28
C GLY A 95 10.20 8.74 -8.88
N HIS A 96 11.35 8.38 -8.31
CA HIS A 96 11.34 7.78 -6.97
C HIS A 96 10.77 8.76 -5.93
N ASN A 97 11.10 10.04 -6.09
CA ASN A 97 10.32 11.17 -5.60
C ASN A 97 9.74 11.96 -6.80
N GLU A 98 8.88 12.93 -6.52
CA GLU A 98 8.16 13.71 -7.53
C GLU A 98 9.07 14.65 -8.34
N THR A 99 10.26 14.98 -7.82
CA THR A 99 11.24 15.86 -8.47
C THR A 99 12.28 15.10 -9.31
N ASP A 100 12.37 13.78 -9.14
CA ASP A 100 13.29 12.92 -9.89
C ASP A 100 12.83 12.74 -11.34
N GLN A 101 13.80 12.68 -12.26
CA GLN A 101 13.56 12.41 -13.68
C GLN A 101 13.86 10.93 -14.02
N PRO A 102 12.84 10.05 -14.06
CA PRO A 102 13.05 8.61 -14.23
C PRO A 102 13.40 8.20 -15.68
N SER A 103 13.12 9.05 -16.66
CA SER A 103 13.41 8.76 -18.08
C SER A 103 14.91 8.60 -18.37
N PHE A 104 15.79 9.10 -17.51
CA PHE A 104 17.25 8.92 -17.65
C PHE A 104 17.70 7.46 -17.54
N THR A 105 16.97 6.64 -16.79
CA THR A 105 17.34 5.24 -16.54
C THR A 105 16.27 4.26 -17.00
N GLN A 106 14.99 4.64 -17.03
CA GLN A 106 13.87 3.80 -17.49
C GLN A 106 13.03 4.46 -18.61
N PRO A 107 13.62 4.89 -19.75
CA PRO A 107 12.91 5.64 -20.77
C PRO A 107 11.72 4.88 -21.39
N LEU A 108 11.87 3.57 -21.65
CA LEU A 108 10.81 2.77 -22.29
C LEU A 108 9.62 2.50 -21.37
N MET A 109 9.88 2.27 -20.08
CA MET A 109 8.83 2.08 -19.07
C MET A 109 8.01 3.37 -18.93
N TYR A 110 8.67 4.50 -18.74
CA TYR A 110 7.98 5.77 -18.53
C TYR A 110 7.30 6.30 -19.80
N LYS A 111 7.80 5.97 -21.00
CA LYS A 111 7.05 6.23 -22.24
C LYS A 111 5.70 5.51 -22.26
N ARG A 112 5.63 4.26 -21.78
CA ARG A 112 4.37 3.50 -21.69
C ARG A 112 3.46 4.04 -20.59
N ILE A 113 4.02 4.36 -19.43
CA ILE A 113 3.26 4.93 -18.30
C ILE A 113 2.61 6.25 -18.70
N GLN A 114 3.32 7.12 -19.44
CA GLN A 114 2.76 8.40 -19.91
C GLN A 114 1.60 8.22 -20.89
N SER A 115 1.59 7.15 -21.69
CA SER A 115 0.49 6.84 -22.60
C SER A 115 -0.64 6.05 -21.93
N HIS A 116 -0.42 5.55 -20.71
CA HIS A 116 -1.39 4.72 -20.01
C HIS A 116 -2.42 5.59 -19.29
N LYS A 117 -3.69 5.21 -19.38
CA LYS A 117 -4.75 5.87 -18.60
C LYS A 117 -4.50 5.62 -17.11
N SER A 118 -4.79 6.61 -16.26
CA SER A 118 -4.70 6.41 -14.81
C SER A 118 -5.70 5.36 -14.35
N GLN A 119 -5.38 4.63 -13.28
CA GLN A 119 -6.25 3.58 -12.73
C GLN A 119 -7.65 4.10 -12.41
N ILE A 120 -7.73 5.30 -11.81
CA ILE A 120 -9.01 5.94 -11.52
C ILE A 120 -9.81 6.25 -12.79
N ALA A 121 -9.16 6.66 -13.88
CA ALA A 121 -9.85 6.92 -15.15
C ALA A 121 -10.36 5.63 -15.79
N ILE A 122 -9.57 4.56 -15.73
CA ILE A 122 -9.98 3.23 -16.21
C ILE A 122 -11.22 2.76 -15.46
N TYR A 123 -11.24 2.89 -14.13
CA TYR A 123 -12.37 2.46 -13.33
C TYR A 123 -13.61 3.34 -13.51
N VAL A 124 -13.44 4.66 -13.60
CA VAL A 124 -14.54 5.59 -13.92
C VAL A 124 -15.16 5.26 -15.28
N ASP A 125 -14.34 5.01 -16.31
CA ASP A 125 -14.82 4.61 -17.64
C ASP A 125 -15.65 3.31 -17.55
N LYS A 126 -15.23 2.35 -16.73
CA LYS A 126 -15.98 1.11 -16.46
C LYS A 126 -17.31 1.39 -15.78
N LEU A 127 -17.34 2.13 -14.68
CA LEU A 127 -18.55 2.40 -13.91
C LEU A 127 -19.62 3.13 -14.72
N ILE A 128 -19.21 4.08 -15.57
CA ILE A 128 -20.09 4.80 -16.50
C ILE A 128 -20.62 3.86 -17.58
N LYS A 129 -19.75 3.01 -18.14
CA LYS A 129 -20.15 2.02 -19.15
C LYS A 129 -21.15 1.01 -18.59
N ASP A 130 -20.98 0.59 -17.35
CA ASP A 130 -21.84 -0.35 -16.65
C ASP A 130 -23.14 0.32 -16.15
N GLY A 131 -23.25 1.65 -16.25
CA GLY A 131 -24.42 2.43 -15.85
C GLY A 131 -24.62 2.56 -14.35
N THR A 132 -23.65 2.09 -13.55
CA THR A 132 -23.67 2.18 -12.08
C THR A 132 -23.38 3.59 -11.57
N PHE A 133 -22.67 4.41 -12.35
CA PHE A 133 -22.40 5.81 -12.06
C PHE A 133 -22.68 6.67 -13.29
N THR A 134 -23.17 7.89 -13.06
CA THR A 134 -23.22 8.96 -14.05
C THR A 134 -21.94 9.81 -14.01
N LYS A 135 -21.77 10.72 -14.97
CA LYS A 135 -20.64 11.65 -14.95
C LYS A 135 -20.77 12.65 -13.80
N GLU A 136 -22.00 13.02 -13.49
CA GLU A 136 -22.38 13.92 -12.41
C GLU A 136 -22.01 13.30 -11.06
N ASP A 137 -22.33 12.01 -10.84
CA ASP A 137 -21.95 11.29 -9.61
C ASP A 137 -20.42 11.29 -9.42
N VAL A 138 -19.66 11.03 -10.49
CA VAL A 138 -18.19 11.00 -10.43
C VAL A 138 -17.62 12.37 -10.07
N GLU A 139 -18.20 13.45 -10.60
CA GLU A 139 -17.75 14.81 -10.32
C GLU A 139 -18.10 15.23 -8.88
N GLU A 140 -19.29 14.88 -8.40
CA GLU A 140 -19.70 15.08 -7.00
C GLU A 140 -18.70 14.43 -6.04
N HIS A 141 -18.32 13.16 -6.27
CA HIS A 141 -17.35 12.46 -5.43
C HIS A 141 -15.97 13.13 -5.44
N LYS A 142 -15.51 13.63 -6.60
CA LYS A 142 -14.24 14.36 -6.69
C LYS A 142 -14.29 15.66 -5.90
N GLN A 143 -15.36 16.43 -6.03
CA GLN A 143 -15.54 17.68 -5.30
C GLN A 143 -15.62 17.45 -3.79
N TRP A 144 -16.32 16.40 -3.38
CA TRP A 144 -16.38 16.00 -1.98
C TRP A 144 -15.00 15.69 -1.40
N VAL A 145 -14.19 14.85 -2.08
CA VAL A 145 -12.83 14.51 -1.61
C VAL A 145 -11.94 15.76 -1.59
N TRP A 146 -11.95 16.57 -2.64
CA TRP A 146 -11.12 17.78 -2.68
C TRP A 146 -11.54 18.82 -1.63
N GLY A 147 -12.85 19.01 -1.42
CA GLY A 147 -13.36 19.89 -0.39
C GLY A 147 -12.92 19.46 1.01
N MET A 148 -12.96 18.16 1.31
CA MET A 148 -12.47 17.60 2.58
C MET A 148 -10.97 17.87 2.79
N LEU A 149 -10.15 17.71 1.75
CA LEU A 149 -8.71 18.00 1.82
C LEU A 149 -8.42 19.49 1.99
N GLU A 150 -9.13 20.37 1.30
CA GLU A 150 -8.98 21.83 1.41
C GLU A 150 -9.41 22.35 2.79
N GLU A 151 -10.51 21.82 3.33
CA GLU A 151 -10.96 22.13 4.68
C GLU A 151 -9.92 21.68 5.72
N SER A 152 -9.37 20.48 5.55
CA SER A 152 -8.32 19.95 6.43
C SER A 152 -7.05 20.80 6.36
N PHE A 153 -6.63 21.23 5.17
CA PHE A 153 -5.49 22.13 4.96
C PHE A 153 -5.72 23.51 5.58
N THR A 154 -6.94 24.01 5.55
CA THR A 154 -7.29 25.27 6.22
C THR A 154 -7.19 25.13 7.74
N LYS A 155 -7.77 24.07 8.29
CA LYS A 155 -7.72 23.77 9.74
C LYS A 155 -6.32 23.46 10.25
N SER A 156 -5.43 22.91 9.42
CA SER A 156 -4.07 22.55 9.83
C SER A 156 -3.23 23.77 10.25
N LYS A 157 -3.62 24.99 9.87
CA LYS A 157 -2.95 26.23 10.29
C LYS A 157 -3.10 26.51 11.78
N GLU A 158 -4.19 26.03 12.38
CA GLU A 158 -4.52 26.23 13.79
C GLU A 158 -4.31 24.95 14.61
N TYR A 159 -3.94 23.84 13.95
CA TYR A 159 -3.73 22.56 14.58
C TYR A 159 -2.55 22.58 15.54
N GLN A 160 -2.78 22.18 16.79
CA GLN A 160 -1.73 21.95 17.77
C GLN A 160 -1.62 20.46 18.07
N PRO A 161 -0.51 19.80 17.69
CA PRO A 161 -0.34 18.37 17.93
C PRO A 161 -0.23 18.10 19.42
N THR A 162 -0.88 17.03 19.88
CA THR A 162 -0.73 16.54 21.25
C THR A 162 0.16 15.31 21.30
N SER A 163 0.89 15.13 22.40
CA SER A 163 1.75 13.95 22.60
C SER A 163 1.00 12.61 22.64
N LYS A 164 -0.32 12.66 22.81
CA LYS A 164 -1.20 11.47 22.85
C LYS A 164 -1.59 10.95 21.46
N GLU A 165 -1.38 11.74 20.41
CA GLU A 165 -1.82 11.38 19.05
C GLU A 165 -0.92 10.33 18.38
N TRP A 166 0.32 10.16 18.86
CA TRP A 166 1.35 9.37 18.17
C TRP A 166 1.58 7.95 18.71
N THR A 167 1.11 7.63 19.92
CA THR A 167 1.31 6.30 20.51
C THR A 167 -0.01 5.54 20.64
N THR A 168 -0.03 4.30 20.17
CA THR A 168 -1.16 3.35 20.26
C THR A 168 -1.52 2.94 21.70
N SER A 169 -0.74 3.38 22.69
CA SER A 169 -1.00 3.12 24.09
C SER A 169 -0.81 4.40 24.88
N ALA A 170 -1.90 4.96 25.36
CA ALA A 170 -1.85 5.93 26.44
C ALA A 170 -1.44 5.15 27.70
N TRP A 171 -0.16 5.20 28.07
CA TRP A 171 0.35 4.66 29.34
C TRP A 171 -0.17 5.54 30.49
N ASN A 172 -1.48 5.48 30.71
CA ASN A 172 -2.17 6.30 31.69
C ASN A 172 -1.59 6.00 33.08
N GLY A 173 -1.16 7.05 33.78
CA GLY A 173 -0.53 6.94 35.10
C GLY A 173 1.00 6.83 35.09
N PHE A 174 1.64 6.71 33.93
CA PHE A 174 3.10 6.86 33.83
C PHE A 174 3.47 8.32 33.61
N LYS A 175 4.45 8.80 34.38
CA LYS A 175 5.04 10.13 34.18
C LYS A 175 5.72 10.17 32.81
N SER A 176 5.45 11.22 32.05
CA SER A 176 6.16 11.53 30.82
C SER A 176 7.65 11.80 31.11
N PRO A 177 8.53 11.63 30.10
CA PRO A 177 9.94 12.01 30.23
C PRO A 177 10.14 13.46 30.70
N LYS A 178 9.20 14.36 30.39
CA LYS A 178 9.22 15.77 30.81
C LYS A 178 8.89 15.94 32.30
N GLU A 179 7.94 15.18 32.82
CA GLU A 179 7.58 15.18 34.25
C GLU A 179 8.70 14.53 35.10
N LEU A 180 9.36 13.50 34.56
CA LEU A 180 10.53 12.88 35.20
C LEU A 180 11.77 13.77 35.21
N ALA A 181 11.91 14.70 34.26
CA ALA A 181 13.08 15.57 34.17
C ALA A 181 13.10 16.72 35.21
N THR A 182 11.98 16.95 35.90
CA THR A 182 11.81 18.02 36.91
C THR A 182 11.74 17.50 38.35
N GLU A 183 11.94 16.19 38.56
CA GLU A 183 12.11 15.56 39.87
C GLU A 183 13.59 15.31 40.17
#